data_AF-A0A0D6LKU4-F1
#
_entry.id   AF-A0A0D6LKU4-F1
#
_cell.length_a   1.000
_cell.length_b   1.000
_cell.length_c   1.000
_cell.angle_alpha   90.00
_cell.angle_beta   90.00
_cell.angle_gamma   90.00
#
_symmetry.space_group_name_H-M   'P 1'
#
loop_
_entity.id
_entity.type
_entity.pdbx_description
1 polymer ?
#
loop_
_entity_poly.entity_id
_entity_poly.type
_entity_poly.pdbx_seq_one_letter_code
_entity_poly.pdbx_strand_id
1 'polypeptide(L)'
;MVDFAGAGVVHLCGGTISFAAAYIIGPRIGRFPVDGEEESIEIKGHSVPFAALGGFILMFGFLAFNGGSMADIVKPGEGDIVALAMINTILCGAFAALTFLIIHFLTMGKWTLLLTINACLADVCITDERLFAYTG
;
A
#
# COMPACT_ATOMS: atom_id res chain seq x y z
N MET A 1 -21.87 -3.20 4.55
CA MET A 1 -20.58 -2.71 4.01
C MET A 1 -19.68 -2.58 5.22
N VAL A 2 -18.64 -3.40 5.32
CA VAL A 2 -17.76 -3.42 6.49
C VAL A 2 -16.42 -2.88 6.01
N ASP A 3 -16.03 -1.72 6.54
CA ASP A 3 -14.70 -1.14 6.37
C ASP A 3 -14.01 -1.25 7.73
N PHE A 4 -13.13 -2.23 7.88
CA PHE A 4 -12.59 -2.60 9.19
C PHE A 4 -11.51 -1.60 9.62
N ALA A 5 -10.55 -1.30 8.74
CA ALA A 5 -9.45 -0.40 9.07
C ALA A 5 -9.46 0.91 8.28
N GLY A 6 -10.24 1.04 7.20
CA GLY A 6 -10.35 2.28 6.43
C GLY A 6 -9.87 2.18 4.99
N ALA A 7 -9.87 1.00 4.36
CA ALA A 7 -9.61 0.85 2.93
C ALA A 7 -10.46 1.82 2.08
N GLY A 8 -11.74 1.99 2.43
CA GLY A 8 -12.64 2.93 1.78
C GLY A 8 -12.43 4.37 2.26
N VAL A 9 -12.58 4.59 3.55
CA VAL A 9 -12.65 5.94 4.14
C VAL A 9 -11.31 6.67 4.06
N VAL A 10 -10.18 5.97 4.16
CA VAL A 10 -8.84 6.56 4.14
C VAL A 10 -8.21 6.40 2.77
N HIS A 11 -8.07 5.17 2.27
CA HIS A 11 -7.24 4.89 1.09
C HIS A 11 -7.94 5.22 -0.22
N LEU A 12 -9.20 4.78 -0.41
CA LEU A 12 -9.97 5.11 -1.61
C LEU A 12 -10.33 6.60 -1.66
N CYS A 13 -10.75 7.18 -0.54
CA CYS A 13 -11.04 8.61 -0.46
C CYS A 13 -9.79 9.46 -0.77
N GLY A 14 -8.67 9.19 -0.09
CA GLY A 14 -7.40 9.88 -0.34
C GLY A 14 -6.90 9.68 -1.77
N GLY A 15 -7.02 8.47 -2.32
CA GLY A 15 -6.64 8.14 -3.69
C GLY A 15 -7.46 8.87 -4.74
N THR A 16 -8.79 8.90 -4.59
CA THR A 16 -9.70 9.59 -5.53
C THR A 16 -9.51 11.11 -5.52
N ILE A 17 -9.33 11.71 -4.34
CA ILE A 17 -9.01 13.15 -4.22
C ILE A 17 -7.65 13.44 -4.86
N SER A 18 -6.64 12.61 -4.59
CA SER A 18 -5.29 12.78 -5.17
C SER A 18 -5.30 12.65 -6.69
N PHE A 19 -6.10 11.73 -7.23
CA PHE A 19 -6.29 11.56 -8.68
C PHE A 19 -6.94 12.80 -9.30
N ALA A 20 -8.04 13.30 -8.72
CA ALA A 20 -8.71 14.50 -9.20
C ALA A 20 -7.78 15.72 -9.14
N ALA A 21 -7.03 15.88 -8.04
CA ALA A 21 -6.06 16.95 -7.89
C ALA A 21 -4.92 16.86 -8.92
N ALA A 22 -4.37 15.67 -9.17
CA ALA A 22 -3.33 15.45 -10.17
C ALA A 22 -3.82 15.77 -11.59
N TYR A 23 -5.07 15.44 -11.91
CA TYR A 23 -5.69 15.78 -13.20
C TYR A 23 -5.83 17.29 -13.38
N ILE A 24 -6.24 18.02 -12.33
CA ILE A 24 -6.42 19.48 -12.38
C ILE A 24 -5.07 20.22 -12.46
N ILE A 25 -4.06 19.79 -11.70
CA ILE A 25 -2.72 20.42 -11.69
C ILE A 25 -1.96 20.13 -12.98
N GLY A 26 -2.14 18.93 -13.55
CA GLY A 26 -1.43 18.47 -14.73
C GLY A 26 -0.06 17.86 -14.45
N PRO A 27 0.61 17.33 -15.49
CA PRO A 27 1.87 16.61 -15.34
C PRO A 27 3.05 17.53 -15.02
N ARG A 28 4.05 16.99 -14.32
CA ARG A 28 5.33 17.68 -14.09
C ARG A 28 6.05 17.92 -15.43
N ILE A 29 6.73 19.07 -15.53
CA ILE A 29 7.52 19.46 -16.72
C ILE A 29 8.57 18.36 -17.00
N GLY A 30 8.66 17.92 -18.26
CA GLY A 30 9.59 16.87 -18.68
C GLY A 30 9.19 15.44 -18.28
N ARG A 31 8.02 15.22 -17.68
CA ARG A 31 7.50 13.87 -17.37
C ARG A 31 6.98 13.17 -18.63
N PHE A 32 6.28 13.90 -19.47
CA PHE A 32 5.72 13.42 -20.74
C PHE A 32 6.24 14.32 -21.86
N PRO A 33 7.17 13.86 -22.70
CA PRO A 33 7.64 14.63 -23.84
C PRO A 33 6.48 14.88 -24.82
N VAL A 34 6.49 16.06 -25.44
CA VAL A 34 5.57 16.38 -26.54
C VAL A 34 6.23 15.88 -27.82
N ASP A 35 5.47 15.13 -28.61
CA ASP A 35 5.82 14.53 -29.91
C ASP A 35 6.57 13.19 -29.87
N GLY A 36 5.87 12.13 -30.30
CA GLY A 36 6.44 10.94 -30.94
C GLY A 36 7.30 9.98 -30.11
N GLU A 37 7.72 10.33 -28.90
CA GLU A 37 8.46 9.44 -28.02
C GLU A 37 7.51 8.68 -27.08
N GLU A 38 7.48 7.34 -27.23
CA GLU A 38 6.57 6.44 -26.51
C GLU A 38 6.90 6.27 -25.02
N GLU A 39 8.03 6.78 -24.53
CA GLU A 39 8.46 6.55 -23.14
C GLU A 39 8.22 7.76 -22.22
N SER A 40 7.35 7.54 -21.22
CA SER A 40 7.28 8.41 -20.05
C SER A 40 8.64 8.45 -19.34
N ILE A 41 9.18 9.64 -19.09
CA ILE A 41 10.50 9.76 -18.44
C ILE A 41 10.35 9.54 -16.94
N GLU A 42 11.09 8.57 -16.39
CA GLU A 42 11.13 8.34 -14.95
C GLU A 42 11.88 9.47 -14.22
N ILE A 43 11.14 10.29 -13.47
CA ILE A 43 11.76 11.28 -12.57
C ILE A 43 12.16 10.54 -11.30
N LYS A 44 13.45 10.24 -11.18
CA LYS A 44 14.02 9.44 -10.09
C LYS A 44 13.82 10.09 -8.72
N GLY A 45 13.64 9.24 -7.70
CA GLY A 45 13.60 9.67 -6.31
C GLY A 45 14.96 10.19 -5.82
N HIS A 46 14.91 11.15 -4.90
CA HIS A 46 16.10 11.84 -4.39
C HIS A 46 16.99 10.95 -3.51
N SER A 47 16.41 9.97 -2.82
CA SER A 47 17.15 9.04 -1.95
C SER A 47 16.40 7.73 -1.75
N VAL A 48 17.02 6.63 -2.17
CA VAL A 48 16.49 5.27 -1.98
C VAL A 48 16.51 4.83 -0.51
N PRO A 49 17.57 5.09 0.28
CA PRO A 49 17.57 4.74 1.70
C PRO A 49 16.46 5.43 2.51
N PHE A 50 16.19 6.71 2.25
CA PHE A 50 15.10 7.41 2.94
C PHE A 50 13.72 6.88 2.54
N ALA A 51 13.53 6.51 1.27
CA ALA A 51 12.30 5.86 0.83
C ALA A 51 12.09 4.48 1.50
N ALA A 52 13.16 3.69 1.65
CA ALA A 52 13.12 2.42 2.37
C ALA A 52 12.79 2.59 3.86
N LEU A 53 13.40 3.59 4.51
CA LEU A 53 13.08 3.94 5.90
C LEU A 53 11.61 4.38 6.05
N GLY A 54 11.12 5.22 5.15
CA GLY A 54 9.71 5.62 5.11
C GLY A 54 8.77 4.43 4.93
N GLY A 55 9.09 3.53 4.01
CA GLY A 55 8.34 2.28 3.80
C GLY A 55 8.29 1.39 5.04
N PHE A 56 9.40 1.27 5.77
CA PHE A 56 9.45 0.52 7.04
C PHE A 56 8.58 1.18 8.12
N ILE A 57 8.65 2.51 8.28
CA ILE A 57 7.84 3.25 9.25
C ILE A 57 6.35 3.09 8.91
N LEU A 58 5.97 3.18 7.64
CA LEU A 58 4.59 2.98 7.20
C LEU A 58 4.12 1.54 7.47
N MET A 59 4.94 0.54 7.15
CA MET A 59 4.63 -0.87 7.43
C MET A 59 4.37 -1.11 8.92
N PHE A 60 5.24 -0.57 9.78
CA PHE A 60 5.05 -0.62 11.23
C PHE A 60 3.78 0.13 11.67
N GLY A 61 3.51 1.30 11.07
CA GLY A 61 2.29 2.06 11.30
C GLY A 61 1.03 1.29 10.94
N PHE A 62 1.02 0.56 9.81
CA PHE A 62 -0.11 -0.27 9.39
C PHE A 62 -0.40 -1.42 10.35
N LEU A 63 0.62 -1.97 11.01
CA LEU A 63 0.43 -2.97 12.04
C LEU A 63 -0.42 -2.41 13.21
N ALA A 64 -0.12 -1.19 13.64
CA ALA A 64 -0.88 -0.50 14.68
C ALA A 64 -2.26 -0.04 14.18
N PHE A 65 -2.36 0.40 12.92
CA PHE A 65 -3.60 0.87 12.32
C PHE A 65 -4.62 -0.27 12.16
N ASN A 66 -4.20 -1.39 11.56
CA ASN A 66 -5.07 -2.55 11.34
C ASN A 66 -5.38 -3.28 12.65
N GLY A 67 -4.40 -3.44 13.56
CA GLY A 67 -4.63 -4.04 14.87
C GLY A 67 -5.50 -3.17 15.79
N GLY A 68 -5.30 -1.85 15.77
CA GLY A 68 -6.02 -0.89 16.61
C GLY A 68 -7.47 -0.65 16.19
N SER A 69 -7.89 -1.12 15.02
CA SER A 69 -9.24 -0.92 14.49
C SER A 69 -10.32 -1.68 15.27
N MET A 70 -9.96 -2.69 16.06
CA MET A 70 -10.87 -3.33 17.03
C MET A 70 -11.27 -2.42 18.20
N ALA A 71 -10.58 -1.29 18.40
CA ALA A 71 -10.74 -0.29 19.46
C ALA A 71 -10.51 -0.79 20.91
N ASP A 72 -10.98 -2.00 21.24
CA ASP A 72 -10.90 -2.63 22.56
C ASP A 72 -10.57 -4.13 22.45
N ILE A 73 -10.04 -4.71 23.53
CA ILE A 73 -9.74 -6.14 23.68
C ILE A 73 -10.33 -6.72 24.98
N VAL A 74 -11.49 -6.20 25.38
CA VAL A 74 -12.07 -6.46 26.71
C VAL A 74 -12.88 -7.75 26.72
N LYS A 75 -13.51 -8.12 25.60
CA LYS A 75 -14.32 -9.34 25.50
C LYS A 75 -13.49 -10.54 25.04
N PRO A 76 -13.87 -11.76 25.46
CA PRO A 76 -13.27 -12.99 24.93
C PRO A 76 -13.36 -13.03 23.39
N GLY A 77 -12.24 -13.33 22.73
CA GLY A 77 -12.13 -13.41 21.27
C GLY A 77 -11.73 -12.12 20.56
N GLU A 78 -11.83 -10.94 21.19
CA GLU A 78 -11.41 -9.67 20.56
C GLU A 78 -9.89 -9.60 20.34
N GLY A 79 -9.11 -10.16 21.28
CA GLY A 79 -7.64 -10.25 21.14
C GLY A 79 -7.19 -11.15 19.99
N ASP A 80 -7.92 -12.24 19.72
CA ASP A 80 -7.62 -13.15 18.60
C ASP A 80 -7.84 -12.45 17.26
N ILE A 81 -8.84 -11.57 17.18
CA ILE A 81 -9.13 -10.76 16.00
C ILE A 81 -8.02 -9.75 15.74
N VAL A 82 -7.52 -9.07 16.79
CA VAL A 82 -6.37 -8.16 16.67
C VAL A 82 -5.13 -8.90 16.17
N ALA A 83 -4.83 -10.06 16.77
CA ALA A 83 -3.70 -10.88 16.36
C ALA A 83 -3.83 -11.33 14.89
N LEU A 84 -5.02 -11.75 14.48
CA LEU A 84 -5.31 -12.16 13.11
C LEU A 84 -5.14 -10.98 12.13
N ALA A 85 -5.63 -9.78 12.47
CA ALA A 85 -5.46 -8.58 11.66
C ALA A 85 -3.98 -8.22 11.48
N MET A 86 -3.19 -8.30 12.55
CA MET A 86 -1.76 -8.02 12.52
C MET A 86 -0.98 -9.05 11.68
N ILE A 87 -1.27 -10.35 11.85
CA ILE A 87 -0.63 -11.42 11.07
C ILE A 87 -0.93 -11.25 9.58
N ASN A 88 -2.20 -11.01 9.24
CA ASN A 88 -2.59 -10.83 7.84
C ASN A 88 -1.92 -9.59 7.24
N THR A 89 -1.81 -8.49 7.97
CA THR A 89 -1.10 -7.29 7.51
C THR A 89 0.34 -7.61 7.08
N ILE A 90 1.07 -8.38 7.90
CA ILE A 90 2.45 -8.77 7.59
C ILE A 90 2.50 -9.74 6.41
N LEU A 91 1.65 -10.76 6.40
CA LEU A 91 1.65 -11.78 5.35
C LEU A 91 1.28 -11.17 4.00
N CYS A 92 0.19 -10.43 3.92
CA CYS A 92 -0.28 -9.75 2.72
C CYS A 92 0.80 -8.81 2.16
N GLY A 93 1.34 -7.90 2.98
CA GLY A 93 2.44 -7.03 2.57
C GLY A 93 3.67 -7.79 2.05
N ALA A 94 4.09 -8.86 2.74
CA ALA A 94 5.22 -9.68 2.32
C ALA A 94 4.96 -10.44 1.01
N PHE A 95 3.78 -11.02 0.84
CA PHE A 95 3.39 -11.73 -0.38
C PHE A 95 3.29 -10.75 -1.56
N ALA A 96 2.69 -9.58 -1.38
CA ALA A 96 2.61 -8.55 -2.41
C ALA A 96 3.98 -8.05 -2.85
N ALA A 97 4.86 -7.75 -1.89
CA ALA A 97 6.24 -7.35 -2.15
C ALA A 97 7.00 -8.42 -2.94
N LEU A 98 6.96 -9.68 -2.48
CA LEU A 98 7.69 -10.78 -3.13
C LEU A 98 7.13 -11.08 -4.52
N THR A 99 5.81 -11.11 -4.67
CA THR A 99 5.12 -11.37 -5.94
C THR A 99 5.47 -10.28 -6.96
N PHE A 100 5.39 -9.02 -6.56
CA PHE A 100 5.78 -7.91 -7.43
C PHE A 100 7.26 -7.97 -7.80
N LEU A 101 8.14 -8.22 -6.83
CA LEU A 101 9.58 -8.29 -7.05
C LEU A 101 9.94 -9.39 -8.06
N ILE A 102 9.33 -10.58 -7.94
CA ILE A 102 9.54 -11.70 -8.87
C ILE A 102 8.97 -11.37 -10.25
N ILE A 103 7.73 -10.91 -10.34
CA ILE A 103 7.09 -10.57 -11.63
C ILE A 103 7.87 -9.46 -12.34
N HIS A 104 8.29 -8.42 -11.62
CA HIS A 104 9.08 -7.33 -12.16
C HIS A 104 10.44 -7.82 -12.66
N PHE A 105 11.10 -8.72 -11.92
CA PHE A 105 12.36 -9.31 -12.37
C PHE A 105 12.18 -10.13 -13.65
N LEU A 106 11.12 -10.93 -13.75
CA LEU A 106 10.83 -11.75 -14.94
C LEU A 106 10.45 -10.94 -16.18
N THR A 107 9.82 -9.79 -16.00
CA THR A 107 9.34 -8.93 -17.11
C THR A 107 10.37 -7.89 -17.54
N MET A 108 11.05 -7.26 -16.59
CA MET A 108 11.97 -6.14 -16.84
C MET A 108 13.46 -6.51 -16.70
N GLY A 109 13.76 -7.71 -16.20
CA GLY A 109 15.14 -8.19 -16.00
C GLY A 109 15.93 -7.45 -14.91
N LYS A 110 15.27 -6.60 -14.10
CA LYS A 110 15.90 -5.74 -13.09
C LYS A 110 15.18 -5.84 -11.76
N TRP A 111 15.95 -5.77 -10.67
CA TRP A 111 15.41 -5.65 -9.32
C TRP A 111 15.15 -4.18 -8.97
N THR A 112 13.94 -3.87 -8.51
CA THR A 112 13.57 -2.50 -8.14
C THR A 112 12.99 -2.46 -6.74
N LEU A 113 13.75 -1.86 -5.80
CA LEU A 113 13.33 -1.75 -4.40
C LEU A 113 12.13 -0.80 -4.22
N LEU A 114 12.14 0.37 -4.88
CA LEU A 114 11.10 1.39 -4.70
C LEU A 114 9.71 0.89 -5.09
N LEU A 115 9.60 0.19 -6.22
CA LEU A 115 8.34 -0.40 -6.67
C LEU A 115 7.90 -1.56 -5.78
N THR A 116 8.84 -2.31 -5.23
CA THR A 116 8.56 -3.39 -4.28
C THR A 116 7.98 -2.84 -2.96
N ILE A 117 8.52 -1.72 -2.47
CA ILE A 117 7.96 -1.01 -1.30
C ILE A 117 6.54 -0.53 -1.62
N ASN A 118 6.30 0.04 -2.81
CA ASN A 118 4.96 0.47 -3.21
C ASN A 118 3.97 -0.70 -3.28
N ALA A 119 4.38 -1.86 -3.81
CA ALA A 119 3.54 -3.05 -3.85
C ALA A 119 3.20 -3.56 -2.43
N CYS A 120 4.19 -3.56 -1.54
CA CYS A 120 4.01 -3.88 -0.13
C CYS A 120 2.98 -2.94 0.53
N LEU A 121 3.12 -1.64 0.31
CA LEU A 121 2.22 -0.62 0.87
C LEU A 121 0.81 -0.68 0.27
N ALA A 122 0.66 -1.04 -1.00
CA ALA A 122 -0.65 -1.15 -1.63
C ALA A 122 -1.51 -2.24 -0.97
N ASP A 123 -0.93 -3.40 -0.64
CA ASP A 123 -1.69 -4.55 -0.15
C ASP A 123 -2.07 -4.44 1.33
N VAL A 124 -1.20 -3.83 2.15
CA VAL A 124 -1.52 -3.59 3.58
C VAL A 124 -2.68 -2.63 3.80
N CYS A 125 -3.00 -1.80 2.79
CA CYS A 125 -4.16 -0.91 2.77
C CYS A 125 -5.48 -1.61 2.36
N ILE A 126 -5.41 -2.84 1.85
CA ILE A 126 -6.55 -3.59 1.27
C ILE A 126 -6.91 -4.82 2.14
N THR A 127 -5.97 -5.28 2.96
CA THR A 127 -6.04 -6.54 3.72
C THR A 127 -7.23 -6.61 4.71
N ASP A 128 -7.85 -5.48 5.01
CA ASP A 128 -8.87 -5.29 6.03
C ASP A 128 -10.31 -5.68 5.60
N GLU A 129 -10.63 -5.79 4.31
CA GLU A 129 -12.04 -6.01 3.89
C GLU A 129 -12.52 -7.47 3.97
N ARG A 130 -11.63 -8.45 3.77
CA ARG A 130 -12.06 -9.86 3.52
C ARG A 130 -12.10 -10.76 4.76
N LEU A 131 -11.48 -10.36 5.86
CA LEU A 131 -11.42 -11.17 7.08
C LEU A 131 -12.67 -11.01 7.97
N PHE A 132 -13.36 -9.87 7.85
CA PHE A 132 -14.50 -9.53 8.71
C PHE A 132 -15.86 -9.85 8.09
N ALA A 133 -15.89 -10.23 6.82
CA ALA A 133 -17.11 -10.67 6.15
C ALA A 133 -17.61 -12.05 6.64
N TYR A 134 -16.77 -12.83 7.36
CA TYR A 134 -17.06 -14.20 7.77
C TYR A 134 -17.22 -14.40 9.29
N THR A 135 -17.11 -13.34 10.09
CA THR A 135 -17.22 -13.39 11.57
C THR A 135 -18.50 -12.77 12.12
N GLY A 136 -19.49 -12.47 11.26
CA GLY A 136 -20.81 -11.96 11.63
C GLY A 136 -21.91 -13.01 11.54
#